data_AF-A0A1F3Y827-F1
#
_entry.id   AF-A0A1F3Y827-F1
#
_cell.length_a   1.000
_cell.length_b   1.000
_cell.length_c   1.000
_cell.angle_alpha   90.00
_cell.angle_beta   90.00
_cell.angle_gamma   90.00
#
_symmetry.space_group_name_H-M   'P 1'
#
loop_
_entity.id
_entity.type
_entity.pdbx_description
1 polymer ?
#
loop_
_entity_poly.entity_id
_entity_poly.type
_entity_poly.pdbx_seq_one_letter_code
_entity_poly.pdbx_strand_id
1 'polypeptide(L)'
;MRVFSSIAVWVLILISGGFFPLRAFADDRDDLHEPGREIKRVNLDLSDGRCQANSPSVLKLIGAAALIAPAEYFLNVALHEGSHALAVKTFGGKVQDFKITPSKDGEGYVMFGKTEYTGEFSKAQLAIIDIAPKISDILIVGSYAALQESENVPQNKYAQVAAAMVATGAWVDFSQDILFVGSQNDLTKFMSRLGARDGGERFSYKLGYGALALAGGLEIGKGWHRVFQKDHSRNLQGKGQGNGQGNGRMKPGLAVTRMSTELGQGYVGIGIGGSF
;
A
#
# COMPACT_ATOMS: atom_id res chain seq x y z
N MET A 1 -30.84 -14.50 -0.81
CA MET A 1 -30.20 -13.54 0.12
C MET A 1 -28.69 -13.72 0.06
N ARG A 2 -27.95 -12.92 -0.73
CA ARG A 2 -26.46 -13.03 -0.87
C ARG A 2 -25.73 -11.67 -0.98
N VAL A 3 -26.39 -10.55 -0.67
CA VAL A 3 -25.83 -9.19 -0.81
C VAL A 3 -25.12 -8.70 0.47
N PHE A 4 -25.31 -9.39 1.60
CA PHE A 4 -24.77 -8.93 2.89
C PHE A 4 -23.29 -9.26 3.14
N SER A 5 -22.67 -10.20 2.41
CA SER A 5 -21.26 -10.54 2.68
C SER A 5 -20.26 -9.53 2.09
N SER A 6 -20.59 -8.90 0.96
CA SER A 6 -19.67 -7.97 0.28
C SER A 6 -19.59 -6.62 0.99
N ILE A 7 -20.72 -6.08 1.48
CA ILE A 7 -20.75 -4.84 2.25
C ILE A 7 -20.10 -5.04 3.62
N ALA A 8 -20.31 -6.21 4.25
CA ALA A 8 -19.67 -6.53 5.51
C ALA A 8 -18.14 -6.61 5.38
N VAL A 9 -17.60 -7.10 4.27
CA VAL A 9 -16.15 -7.10 4.01
C VAL A 9 -15.61 -5.68 3.84
N TRP A 10 -16.31 -4.79 3.14
CA TRP A 10 -15.88 -3.39 3.01
C TRP A 10 -16.04 -2.59 4.30
N VAL A 11 -17.09 -2.85 5.08
CA VAL A 11 -17.25 -2.29 6.43
C VAL A 11 -16.17 -2.85 7.37
N LEU A 12 -15.81 -4.13 7.26
CA LEU A 12 -14.68 -4.69 8.00
C LEU A 12 -13.34 -4.14 7.52
N ILE A 13 -13.11 -3.87 6.24
CA ILE A 13 -11.86 -3.27 5.74
C ILE A 13 -11.76 -1.80 6.18
N LEU A 14 -12.87 -1.06 6.16
CA LEU A 14 -12.97 0.31 6.67
C LEU A 14 -12.83 0.37 8.21
N ILE A 15 -13.28 -0.65 8.95
CA ILE A 15 -13.15 -0.74 10.42
C ILE A 15 -11.81 -1.35 10.86
N SER A 16 -11.25 -2.32 10.13
CA SER A 16 -9.99 -3.01 10.47
C SER A 16 -8.76 -2.24 10.03
N GLY A 17 -8.87 -1.32 9.06
CA GLY A 17 -7.90 -0.24 8.88
C GLY A 17 -7.71 0.64 10.13
N GLY A 18 -8.60 0.53 11.12
CA GLY A 18 -8.52 1.20 12.43
C GLY A 18 -7.97 0.34 13.58
N PHE A 19 -7.62 -0.94 13.35
CA PHE A 19 -7.14 -1.85 14.41
C PHE A 19 -5.85 -2.57 14.00
N PHE A 20 -4.79 -1.82 13.69
CA PHE A 20 -3.44 -2.32 13.89
C PHE A 20 -3.02 -2.04 15.33
N PRO A 21 -2.65 -3.04 16.16
CA PRO A 21 -2.02 -2.76 17.45
C PRO A 21 -0.69 -2.05 17.19
N LEU A 22 -0.69 -0.74 17.43
CA LEU A 22 0.48 0.15 17.46
C LEU A 22 1.41 -0.27 18.59
N ARG A 23 2.15 -1.37 18.44
CA ARG A 23 3.27 -1.72 19.30
C ARG A 23 4.19 -2.73 18.63
N ALA A 24 5.26 -2.21 18.05
CA ALA A 24 6.62 -2.77 18.03
C ALA A 24 7.31 -2.36 16.73
N PHE A 25 8.00 -1.22 16.74
CA PHE A 25 9.30 -1.05 16.07
C PHE A 25 10.02 0.06 16.84
N ALA A 26 11.01 -0.36 17.63
CA ALA A 26 11.97 0.55 18.23
C ALA A 26 12.93 0.98 17.11
N ASP A 27 13.10 2.29 17.00
CA ASP A 27 13.94 2.99 16.05
C ASP A 27 15.39 2.95 16.57
N ASP A 28 16.20 2.02 16.04
CA ASP A 28 17.66 2.02 16.18
C ASP A 28 18.25 2.46 14.83
N ARG A 29 18.62 3.74 14.71
CA ARG A 29 19.57 4.18 13.70
C ARG A 29 20.73 4.86 14.42
N ASP A 30 21.85 4.14 14.48
CA ASP A 30 23.14 4.70 14.86
C ASP A 30 23.69 5.58 13.73
N ASP A 31 24.02 6.81 14.11
CA ASP A 31 24.65 7.84 13.29
C ASP A 31 26.08 7.44 12.88
N LEU A 32 26.32 7.22 11.58
CA LEU A 32 27.66 7.23 11.00
C LEU A 32 27.92 8.58 10.32
N HIS A 33 28.50 9.48 11.11
CA HIS A 33 29.04 10.76 10.65
C HIS A 33 30.46 10.55 10.11
N GLU A 34 30.64 10.61 8.79
CA GLU A 34 31.97 10.78 8.19
C GLU A 34 32.32 12.28 8.07
N PRO A 35 33.50 12.73 8.55
CA PRO A 35 33.98 14.09 8.35
C PRO A 35 34.86 14.19 7.09
N GLY A 36 34.64 15.19 6.22
CA GLY A 36 35.72 15.62 5.33
C GLY A 36 35.43 16.20 3.95
N ARG A 37 34.24 16.69 3.61
CA ARG A 37 34.07 17.48 2.38
C ARG A 37 33.17 18.70 2.58
N GLU A 38 33.81 19.87 2.65
CA GLU A 38 33.15 21.17 2.67
C GLU A 38 32.60 21.49 1.27
N ILE A 39 31.39 21.04 1.00
CA ILE A 39 30.63 21.50 -0.16
C ILE A 39 30.09 22.89 0.18
N LYS A 40 30.60 23.92 -0.50
CA LYS A 40 30.09 25.31 -0.42
C LYS A 40 28.65 25.34 -0.98
N ARG A 41 27.67 25.02 -0.13
CA ARG A 41 26.25 25.13 -0.47
C ARG A 41 25.92 26.61 -0.63
N VAL A 42 25.47 26.99 -1.82
CA VAL A 42 24.77 28.25 -2.03
C VAL A 42 23.50 28.15 -1.20
N ASN A 43 23.49 28.78 -0.02
CA ASN A 43 22.28 28.97 0.79
C ASN A 43 21.38 29.94 0.01
N LEU A 44 20.55 29.38 -0.88
CA LEU A 44 19.30 30.02 -1.25
C LEU A 44 18.44 29.96 0.00
N ASP A 45 18.57 31.00 0.81
CA ASP A 45 17.75 31.22 1.98
C ASP A 45 16.31 31.51 1.53
N LEU A 46 15.59 30.44 1.21
CA LEU A 46 14.13 30.42 1.10
C LEU A 46 13.48 30.24 2.49
N SER A 47 14.22 30.50 3.57
CA SER A 47 13.75 30.40 4.96
C SER A 47 13.12 31.69 5.49
N ASP A 48 12.55 32.50 4.59
CA ASP A 48 11.58 33.55 4.92
C ASP A 48 10.27 32.96 5.46
N GLY A 49 10.33 32.25 6.60
CA GLY A 49 9.36 32.20 7.70
C GLY A 49 7.90 31.85 7.43
N ARG A 50 7.48 31.61 6.19
CA ARG A 50 6.06 31.60 5.78
C ARG A 50 5.54 30.25 5.29
N CYS A 51 6.39 29.24 5.25
CA CYS A 51 5.98 27.84 5.04
C CYS A 51 6.08 27.00 6.32
N GLN A 52 5.84 27.59 7.49
CA GLN A 52 5.30 26.84 8.64
C GLN A 52 3.85 26.45 8.31
N ALA A 53 3.67 25.62 7.30
CA ALA A 53 2.38 24.99 7.04
C ALA A 53 2.13 24.07 8.24
N ASN A 54 1.28 24.50 9.17
CA ASN A 54 0.71 23.68 10.21
C ASN A 54 0.40 22.31 9.61
N SER A 55 1.14 21.27 10.01
CA SER A 55 0.91 19.92 9.50
C SER A 55 -0.58 19.60 9.66
N PRO A 56 -1.27 19.14 8.60
CA PRO A 56 -2.70 18.94 8.64
C PRO A 56 -3.07 18.01 9.79
N SER A 57 -4.17 18.32 10.48
CA SER A 57 -4.67 17.44 11.54
C SER A 57 -5.05 16.08 10.97
N VAL A 58 -5.04 15.04 11.82
CA VAL A 58 -5.45 13.68 11.44
C VAL A 58 -6.83 13.69 10.77
N LEU A 59 -7.79 14.45 11.30
CA LEU A 59 -9.12 14.60 10.70
C LEU A 59 -9.09 15.17 9.28
N LYS A 60 -8.19 16.13 8.98
CA LYS A 60 -8.03 16.66 7.62
C LYS A 60 -7.45 15.61 6.67
N LEU A 61 -6.53 14.77 7.15
CA LEU A 61 -5.95 13.69 6.35
C LEU A 61 -6.95 12.57 6.07
N ILE A 62 -7.75 12.18 7.07
CA ILE A 62 -8.86 11.24 6.89
C ILE A 62 -9.88 11.81 5.91
N GLY A 63 -10.26 13.08 6.06
CA GLY A 63 -11.15 13.76 5.13
C GLY A 63 -10.62 13.80 3.70
N ALA A 64 -9.31 14.04 3.53
CA ALA A 64 -8.68 13.97 2.22
C ALA A 64 -8.71 12.56 1.62
N ALA A 65 -8.41 11.53 2.40
CA ALA A 65 -8.51 10.14 1.95
C ALA A 65 -9.93 9.80 1.49
N ALA A 66 -10.94 10.20 2.26
CA ALA A 66 -12.35 9.99 1.92
C ALA A 66 -12.76 10.72 0.63
N LEU A 67 -12.26 11.94 0.40
CA LEU A 67 -12.52 12.69 -0.84
C LEU A 67 -11.82 12.09 -2.07
N ILE A 68 -10.66 11.46 -1.87
CA ILE A 68 -9.88 10.83 -2.96
C ILE A 68 -10.44 9.45 -3.32
N ALA A 69 -11.03 8.72 -2.37
CA ALA A 69 -11.46 7.33 -2.55
C ALA A 69 -12.34 7.08 -3.80
N PRO A 70 -13.33 7.92 -4.17
CA PRO A 70 -14.09 7.68 -5.39
C PRO A 70 -13.24 7.75 -6.67
N ALA A 71 -12.33 8.73 -6.76
CA ALA A 71 -11.45 8.88 -7.91
C ALA A 71 -10.42 7.75 -7.97
N GLU A 72 -9.91 7.33 -6.81
CA GLU A 72 -8.99 6.22 -6.68
C GLU A 72 -9.66 4.88 -7.07
N TYR A 73 -10.91 4.65 -6.69
CA TYR A 73 -11.68 3.49 -7.13
C TYR A 73 -11.74 3.40 -8.66
N PHE A 74 -12.15 4.49 -9.34
CA PHE A 74 -12.22 4.49 -10.81
C PHE A 74 -10.86 4.31 -11.46
N LEU A 75 -9.81 4.90 -10.89
CA LEU A 75 -8.45 4.73 -11.38
C LEU A 75 -8.02 3.26 -11.29
N ASN A 76 -8.22 2.61 -10.14
CA ASN A 76 -7.81 1.22 -9.94
C ASN A 76 -8.62 0.26 -10.79
N VAL A 77 -9.94 0.45 -10.92
CA VAL A 77 -10.75 -0.36 -11.84
C VAL A 77 -10.31 -0.14 -13.30
N ALA A 78 -10.06 1.10 -13.71
CA ALA A 78 -9.60 1.40 -15.07
C ALA A 78 -8.23 0.77 -15.37
N LEU A 79 -7.32 0.74 -14.39
CA LEU A 79 -6.03 0.06 -14.52
C LEU A 79 -6.20 -1.46 -14.58
N HIS A 80 -6.99 -2.03 -13.68
CA HIS A 80 -7.23 -3.47 -13.64
C HIS A 80 -7.85 -3.98 -14.95
N GLU A 81 -9.01 -3.43 -15.32
CA GLU A 81 -9.70 -3.78 -16.56
C GLU A 81 -8.87 -3.37 -17.79
N GLY A 82 -8.18 -2.23 -17.70
CA GLY A 82 -7.33 -1.72 -18.78
C GLY A 82 -6.18 -2.67 -19.11
N SER A 83 -5.64 -3.36 -18.11
CA SER A 83 -4.59 -4.35 -18.30
C SER A 83 -5.09 -5.61 -18.98
N HIS A 84 -6.31 -6.08 -18.67
CA HIS A 84 -6.99 -7.11 -19.48
C HIS A 84 -7.10 -6.66 -20.94
N ALA A 85 -7.67 -5.48 -21.15
CA ALA A 85 -7.90 -4.92 -22.48
C ALA A 85 -6.60 -4.76 -23.29
N LEU A 86 -5.53 -4.28 -22.66
CA LEU A 86 -4.22 -4.12 -23.27
C LEU A 86 -3.60 -5.46 -23.66
N ALA A 87 -3.67 -6.47 -22.79
CA ALA A 87 -3.17 -7.81 -23.08
C ALA A 87 -3.93 -8.44 -24.26
N VAL A 88 -5.26 -8.33 -24.26
CA VAL A 88 -6.13 -8.77 -25.36
C VAL A 88 -5.70 -8.13 -26.68
N LYS A 89 -5.52 -6.81 -26.70
CA LYS A 89 -5.11 -6.06 -27.91
C LYS A 89 -3.72 -6.47 -28.39
N THR A 90 -2.79 -6.72 -27.46
CA THR A 90 -1.42 -7.16 -27.78
C THR A 90 -1.41 -8.50 -28.50
N PHE A 91 -2.37 -9.39 -28.21
CA PHE A 91 -2.53 -10.68 -28.89
C PHE A 91 -3.47 -10.64 -30.11
N GLY A 92 -3.79 -9.45 -30.64
CA GLY A 92 -4.62 -9.29 -31.83
C GLY A 92 -6.13 -9.45 -31.60
N GLY A 93 -6.55 -9.47 -30.32
CA GLY A 93 -7.95 -9.53 -29.93
C GLY A 93 -8.73 -8.23 -30.15
N LYS A 94 -10.04 -8.31 -30.01
CA LYS A 94 -10.95 -7.14 -30.02
C LYS A 94 -11.65 -7.03 -28.67
N VAL A 95 -11.47 -5.89 -28.00
CA VAL A 95 -12.26 -5.50 -26.83
C VAL A 95 -13.60 -4.98 -27.34
N GLN A 96 -14.69 -5.59 -26.87
CA GLN A 96 -16.08 -5.32 -27.28
C GLN A 96 -16.77 -4.35 -26.31
N ASP A 97 -16.50 -4.51 -25.02
CA ASP A 97 -17.07 -3.67 -23.96
C ASP A 97 -16.01 -3.40 -22.90
N PHE A 98 -16.01 -2.20 -22.35
CA PHE A 98 -15.08 -1.76 -21.31
C PHE A 98 -15.83 -0.84 -20.34
N LYS A 99 -16.09 -1.36 -19.14
CA LYS A 99 -16.87 -0.67 -18.12
C LYS A 99 -16.08 -0.57 -16.83
N ILE A 100 -15.92 0.66 -16.35
CA ILE A 100 -15.23 0.99 -15.09
C ILE A 100 -16.20 1.32 -13.96
N THR A 101 -17.51 1.29 -14.23
CA THR A 101 -18.56 1.56 -13.26
C THR A 101 -19.14 0.24 -12.75
N PRO A 102 -19.55 0.15 -11.47
CA PRO A 102 -20.27 -1.00 -10.96
C PRO A 102 -21.50 -1.32 -11.84
N SER A 103 -21.67 -2.59 -12.16
CA SER A 103 -22.79 -3.08 -12.96
C SER A 103 -23.25 -4.44 -12.45
N LYS A 104 -24.37 -4.93 -12.99
CA LYS A 104 -24.78 -6.32 -12.81
C LYS A 104 -24.59 -7.08 -14.10
N ASP A 105 -24.15 -8.33 -14.01
CA ASP A 105 -24.18 -9.23 -15.15
C ASP A 105 -25.61 -9.73 -15.44
N GLY A 106 -25.75 -10.56 -16.48
CA GLY A 106 -27.04 -11.14 -16.86
C GLY A 106 -27.63 -12.09 -15.81
N GLU A 107 -26.82 -12.54 -14.84
CA GLU A 107 -27.23 -13.42 -13.73
C GLU A 107 -27.50 -12.64 -12.43
N GLY A 108 -27.26 -11.32 -12.43
CA GLY A 108 -27.50 -10.42 -11.32
C GLY A 108 -26.33 -10.27 -10.34
N TYR A 109 -25.17 -10.84 -10.63
CA TYR A 109 -23.95 -10.64 -9.84
C TYR A 109 -23.41 -9.23 -10.03
N VAL A 110 -22.99 -8.61 -8.94
CA VAL A 110 -22.38 -7.27 -8.97
C VAL A 110 -20.94 -7.41 -9.45
N MET A 111 -20.63 -6.73 -10.55
CA MET A 111 -19.29 -6.57 -11.10
C MET A 111 -18.82 -5.15 -10.85
N PHE A 112 -17.59 -4.97 -10.36
CA PHE A 112 -17.01 -3.64 -10.12
C PHE A 112 -16.36 -3.04 -11.35
N GLY A 113 -15.98 -3.89 -12.30
CA GLY A 113 -15.46 -3.55 -13.61
C GLY A 113 -15.81 -4.67 -14.59
N LYS A 114 -15.67 -4.41 -15.89
CA LYS A 114 -15.89 -5.43 -16.91
C LYS A 114 -15.10 -5.11 -18.17
N THR A 115 -14.35 -6.11 -18.64
CA THR A 115 -13.75 -6.12 -19.98
C THR A 115 -14.29 -7.32 -20.75
N GLU A 116 -15.11 -7.06 -21.78
CA GLU A 116 -15.51 -8.10 -22.73
C GLU A 116 -14.63 -8.07 -23.96
N TYR A 117 -14.23 -9.24 -24.44
CA TYR A 117 -13.37 -9.34 -25.61
C TYR A 117 -13.62 -10.61 -26.42
N THR A 118 -13.15 -10.59 -27.66
CA THR A 118 -13.22 -11.69 -28.61
C THR A 118 -11.88 -11.87 -29.31
N GLY A 119 -11.51 -13.11 -29.60
CA GLY A 119 -10.30 -13.45 -30.36
C GLY A 119 -9.97 -14.93 -30.24
N GLU A 120 -9.10 -15.42 -31.12
CA GLU A 120 -8.54 -16.76 -31.01
C GLU A 120 -7.25 -16.69 -30.20
N PHE A 121 -7.30 -17.16 -28.96
CA PHE A 121 -6.15 -17.14 -28.05
C PHE A 121 -5.71 -18.56 -27.69
N SER A 122 -4.41 -18.79 -27.74
CA SER A 122 -3.80 -19.96 -27.11
C SER A 122 -4.01 -19.93 -25.59
N LYS A 123 -3.86 -21.09 -24.93
CA LYS A 123 -3.94 -21.19 -23.46
C LYS A 123 -2.95 -20.27 -22.74
N ALA A 124 -1.74 -20.13 -23.30
CA ALA A 124 -0.70 -19.26 -22.74
C ALA A 124 -1.08 -17.78 -22.83
N GLN A 125 -1.68 -17.35 -23.95
CA GLN A 125 -2.17 -15.98 -24.11
C GLN A 125 -3.33 -15.68 -23.14
N LEU A 126 -4.27 -16.62 -22.98
CA LEU A 126 -5.34 -16.49 -21.98
C LEU A 126 -4.79 -16.38 -20.56
N ALA A 127 -3.77 -17.17 -20.21
CA ALA A 127 -3.10 -17.05 -18.92
C ALA A 127 -2.49 -15.65 -18.72
N ILE A 128 -1.85 -15.09 -19.74
CA ILE A 128 -1.28 -13.74 -19.68
C ILE A 128 -2.38 -12.67 -19.54
N ILE A 129 -3.48 -12.80 -20.29
CA ILE A 129 -4.64 -11.91 -20.15
C ILE A 129 -5.16 -11.98 -18.71
N ASP A 130 -5.45 -13.19 -18.21
CA ASP A 130 -6.00 -13.41 -16.86
C ASP A 130 -5.11 -12.81 -15.76
N ILE A 131 -3.77 -12.87 -15.87
CA ILE A 131 -2.86 -12.37 -14.82
C ILE A 131 -2.42 -10.90 -15.00
N ALA A 132 -2.68 -10.29 -16.17
CA ALA A 132 -2.21 -8.93 -16.48
C ALA A 132 -2.61 -7.86 -15.45
N PRO A 133 -3.84 -7.84 -14.90
CA PRO A 133 -4.20 -6.90 -13.86
C PRO A 133 -3.33 -7.06 -12.61
N LYS A 134 -3.06 -8.30 -12.19
CA LYS A 134 -2.29 -8.58 -10.97
C LYS A 134 -0.82 -8.17 -11.11
N ILE A 135 -0.27 -8.29 -12.32
CA ILE A 135 1.04 -7.72 -12.63
C ILE A 135 1.01 -6.20 -12.47
N SER A 136 -0.06 -5.54 -12.90
CA SER A 136 -0.20 -4.09 -12.78
C SER A 136 -0.32 -3.65 -11.32
N ASP A 137 -1.13 -4.36 -10.53
CA ASP A 137 -1.32 -4.08 -9.11
C ASP A 137 0.00 -4.23 -8.33
N ILE A 138 0.74 -5.33 -8.55
CA ILE A 138 2.00 -5.55 -7.83
C ILE A 138 3.07 -4.54 -8.25
N LEU A 139 3.05 -4.05 -9.50
CA LEU A 139 3.93 -2.97 -9.95
C LEU A 139 3.61 -1.65 -9.25
N ILE A 140 2.33 -1.34 -9.03
CA ILE A 140 1.91 -0.14 -8.29
C ILE A 140 2.36 -0.24 -6.83
N VAL A 141 2.09 -1.38 -6.17
CA VAL A 141 2.52 -1.64 -4.79
C VAL A 141 4.05 -1.60 -4.68
N GLY A 142 4.77 -2.25 -5.58
CA GLY A 142 6.23 -2.26 -5.62
C GLY A 142 6.83 -0.88 -5.88
N SER A 143 6.20 -0.06 -6.74
CA SER A 143 6.62 1.31 -6.99
C SER A 143 6.46 2.18 -5.74
N TYR A 144 5.35 2.00 -5.02
CA TYR A 144 5.14 2.69 -3.75
C TYR A 144 6.14 2.27 -2.67
N ALA A 145 6.45 0.98 -2.56
CA ALA A 145 7.51 0.47 -1.69
C ALA A 145 8.89 1.05 -2.07
N ALA A 146 9.23 1.12 -3.36
CA ALA A 146 10.48 1.71 -3.83
C ALA A 146 10.58 3.21 -3.51
N LEU A 147 9.48 3.96 -3.64
CA LEU A 147 9.43 5.37 -3.22
C LEU A 147 9.68 5.53 -1.72
N GLN A 148 9.16 4.59 -0.92
CA GLN A 148 9.31 4.56 0.53
C GLN A 148 10.72 4.25 1.00
N GLU A 149 11.38 3.29 0.36
CA GLU A 149 12.75 2.86 0.68
C GLU A 149 13.79 3.87 0.16
N SER A 150 13.52 4.54 -0.97
CA SER A 150 14.40 5.57 -1.52
C SER A 150 14.23 6.96 -0.87
N GLU A 151 13.40 7.06 0.19
CA GLU A 151 13.06 8.32 0.87
C GLU A 151 12.52 9.43 -0.06
N ASN A 152 12.02 9.05 -1.24
CA ASN A 152 11.49 9.96 -2.27
C ASN A 152 9.96 10.15 -2.17
N VAL A 153 9.37 9.81 -1.03
CA VAL A 153 7.94 10.07 -0.80
C VAL A 153 7.66 11.57 -0.83
N PRO A 154 6.52 12.02 -1.39
CA PRO A 154 6.18 13.43 -1.43
C PRO A 154 6.21 14.07 -0.04
N GLN A 155 6.80 15.27 0.11
CA GLN A 155 6.83 15.95 1.41
C GLN A 155 5.43 16.46 1.83
N ASN A 156 4.54 16.70 0.87
CA ASN A 156 3.17 17.13 1.13
C ASN A 156 2.34 15.95 1.67
N LYS A 157 1.79 16.09 2.89
CA LYS A 157 1.01 15.03 3.55
C LYS A 157 -0.25 14.61 2.77
N TYR A 158 -0.90 15.51 2.01
CA TYR A 158 -2.02 15.14 1.16
C TYR A 158 -1.57 14.30 -0.05
N ALA A 159 -0.40 14.59 -0.62
CA ALA A 159 0.19 13.76 -1.67
C ALA A 159 0.64 12.39 -1.13
N GLN A 160 1.14 12.32 0.11
CA GLN A 160 1.40 11.02 0.76
C GLN A 160 0.11 10.22 0.96
N VAL A 161 -0.99 10.86 1.40
CA VAL A 161 -2.32 10.21 1.48
C VAL A 161 -2.74 9.68 0.11
N ALA A 162 -2.62 10.49 -0.95
CA ALA A 162 -3.00 10.07 -2.30
C ALA A 162 -2.18 8.86 -2.77
N ALA A 163 -0.85 8.88 -2.60
CA ALA A 163 0.03 7.78 -2.97
C ALA A 163 -0.27 6.50 -2.16
N ALA A 164 -0.48 6.65 -0.84
CA ALA A 164 -0.83 5.53 0.03
C ALA A 164 -2.20 4.93 -0.34
N MET A 165 -3.19 5.76 -0.68
CA MET A 165 -4.52 5.32 -1.13
C MET A 165 -4.43 4.50 -2.41
N VAL A 166 -3.74 5.00 -3.45
CA VAL A 166 -3.57 4.27 -4.73
C VAL A 166 -2.90 2.92 -4.50
N ALA A 167 -1.81 2.89 -3.71
CA ALA A 167 -1.14 1.63 -3.37
C ALA A 167 -2.03 0.69 -2.56
N THR A 168 -2.86 1.24 -1.66
CA THR A 168 -3.82 0.46 -0.85
C THR A 168 -4.87 -0.20 -1.73
N GLY A 169 -5.47 0.50 -2.68
CA GLY A 169 -6.47 -0.11 -3.56
C GLY A 169 -5.89 -1.18 -4.48
N ALA A 170 -4.70 -0.95 -5.05
CA ALA A 170 -3.98 -1.97 -5.82
C ALA A 170 -3.67 -3.21 -4.96
N TRP A 171 -3.25 -3.01 -3.70
CA TRP A 171 -3.02 -4.12 -2.77
C TRP A 171 -4.30 -4.87 -2.37
N VAL A 172 -5.42 -4.16 -2.15
CA VAL A 172 -6.71 -4.80 -1.89
C VAL A 172 -7.15 -5.65 -3.07
N ASP A 173 -7.06 -5.11 -4.30
CA ASP A 173 -7.39 -5.86 -5.51
C ASP A 173 -6.47 -7.06 -5.72
N PHE A 174 -5.17 -6.88 -5.50
CA PHE A 174 -4.21 -7.98 -5.54
C PHE A 174 -4.59 -9.04 -4.51
N SER A 175 -4.75 -8.68 -3.24
CA SER A 175 -4.87 -9.60 -2.11
C SER A 175 -6.20 -10.37 -2.02
N GLN A 176 -7.32 -9.79 -2.48
CA GLN A 176 -8.63 -10.45 -2.40
C GLN A 176 -8.67 -11.80 -3.12
N ASP A 177 -7.89 -11.94 -4.19
CA ASP A 177 -7.78 -13.16 -5.01
C ASP A 177 -7.21 -14.37 -4.25
N ILE A 178 -6.52 -14.13 -3.13
CA ILE A 178 -6.06 -15.20 -2.24
C ILE A 178 -7.27 -15.89 -1.59
N LEU A 179 -8.23 -15.09 -1.13
CA LEU A 179 -9.39 -15.54 -0.36
C LEU A 179 -10.50 -16.09 -1.26
N PHE A 180 -10.69 -15.51 -2.45
CA PHE A 180 -11.70 -15.99 -3.39
C PHE A 180 -11.20 -17.22 -4.17
N VAL A 181 -12.00 -18.29 -4.18
CA VAL A 181 -11.70 -19.57 -4.88
C VAL A 181 -12.69 -19.82 -6.03
N GLY A 182 -13.57 -18.86 -6.31
CA GLY A 182 -14.56 -18.97 -7.38
C GLY A 182 -13.92 -19.05 -8.77
N SER A 183 -14.59 -19.72 -9.72
CA SER A 183 -14.12 -19.83 -11.11
C SER A 183 -14.02 -18.49 -11.85
N GLN A 184 -14.71 -17.45 -11.34
CA GLN A 184 -14.68 -16.11 -11.91
C GLN A 184 -13.45 -15.29 -11.49
N ASN A 185 -12.69 -15.77 -10.49
CA ASN A 185 -11.49 -15.10 -10.01
C ASN A 185 -10.33 -15.23 -11.00
N ASP A 186 -9.65 -14.13 -11.30
CA ASP A 186 -8.63 -14.07 -12.34
C ASP A 186 -7.38 -14.90 -12.02
N LEU A 187 -6.91 -14.88 -10.76
CA LEU A 187 -5.85 -15.77 -10.32
C LEU A 187 -6.23 -17.25 -10.47
N THR A 188 -7.48 -17.60 -10.18
CA THR A 188 -8.00 -18.97 -10.35
C THR A 188 -8.07 -19.40 -11.81
N LYS A 189 -8.48 -18.49 -12.72
CA LYS A 189 -8.45 -18.74 -14.16
C LYS A 189 -7.01 -18.94 -14.63
N PHE A 190 -6.10 -18.03 -14.29
CA PHE A 190 -4.68 -18.11 -14.60
C PHE A 190 -4.07 -19.46 -14.19
N MET A 191 -4.23 -19.86 -12.91
CA MET A 191 -3.72 -21.14 -12.41
C MET A 191 -4.32 -22.33 -13.17
N SER A 192 -5.61 -22.28 -13.51
CA SER A 192 -6.27 -23.32 -14.29
C SER A 192 -5.72 -23.39 -15.73
N ARG A 193 -5.35 -22.25 -16.34
CA ARG A 193 -4.69 -22.20 -17.65
C ARG A 193 -3.28 -22.81 -17.62
N LEU A 194 -2.57 -22.65 -16.50
CA LEU A 194 -1.27 -23.29 -16.26
C LEU A 194 -1.37 -24.78 -15.93
N GLY A 195 -2.59 -25.31 -15.79
CA GLY A 195 -2.83 -26.73 -15.58
C GLY A 195 -3.04 -27.14 -14.12
N ALA A 196 -3.17 -26.20 -13.17
CA ALA A 196 -3.54 -26.52 -11.80
C ALA A 196 -5.03 -26.91 -11.73
N ARG A 197 -5.30 -28.21 -11.51
CA ARG A 197 -6.63 -28.83 -11.59
C ARG A 197 -7.34 -28.91 -10.25
N ASP A 198 -6.59 -29.01 -9.15
CA ASP A 198 -7.16 -29.19 -7.81
C ASP A 198 -6.77 -28.07 -6.83
N GLY A 199 -7.34 -28.14 -5.62
CA GLY A 199 -7.10 -27.16 -4.57
C GLY A 199 -5.67 -27.19 -4.01
N GLY A 200 -5.01 -28.35 -4.01
CA GLY A 200 -3.65 -28.53 -3.49
C GLY A 200 -2.61 -27.91 -4.43
N GLU A 201 -2.74 -28.13 -5.74
CA GLU A 201 -1.89 -27.50 -6.74
C GLU A 201 -2.02 -25.96 -6.67
N ARG A 202 -3.25 -25.45 -6.57
CA ARG A 202 -3.53 -24.01 -6.46
C ARG A 202 -3.01 -23.42 -5.15
N PHE A 203 -2.94 -24.20 -4.07
CA PHE A 203 -2.46 -23.74 -2.78
C PHE A 203 -1.00 -23.27 -2.85
N SER A 204 -0.13 -23.98 -3.58
CA SER A 204 1.29 -23.59 -3.71
C SER A 204 1.47 -22.22 -4.38
N TYR A 205 0.74 -21.96 -5.47
CA TYR A 205 0.71 -20.64 -6.11
C TYR A 205 0.15 -19.57 -5.16
N LYS A 206 -0.93 -19.88 -4.43
CA LYS A 206 -1.53 -18.96 -3.45
C LYS A 206 -0.60 -18.64 -2.29
N LEU A 207 0.30 -19.55 -1.89
CA LEU A 207 1.31 -19.25 -0.87
C LEU A 207 2.29 -18.17 -1.34
N GLY A 208 2.85 -18.32 -2.55
CA GLY A 208 3.76 -17.31 -3.11
C GLY A 208 3.07 -15.97 -3.29
N TYR A 209 1.85 -16.00 -3.82
CA TYR A 209 1.02 -14.81 -3.98
C TYR A 209 0.65 -14.16 -2.63
N GLY A 210 0.34 -14.99 -1.62
CA GLY A 210 0.07 -14.55 -0.25
C GLY A 210 1.27 -13.91 0.43
N ALA A 211 2.48 -14.42 0.21
CA ALA A 211 3.70 -13.81 0.71
C ALA A 211 3.93 -12.41 0.09
N LEU A 212 3.70 -12.26 -1.22
CA LEU A 212 3.78 -10.96 -1.90
C LEU A 212 2.72 -9.99 -1.37
N ALA A 213 1.49 -10.44 -1.17
CA ALA A 213 0.45 -9.62 -0.58
C ALA A 213 0.82 -9.19 0.84
N LEU A 214 1.33 -10.10 1.68
CA LEU A 214 1.78 -9.74 3.03
C LEU A 214 2.89 -8.69 3.01
N ALA A 215 3.92 -8.89 2.17
CA ALA A 215 5.01 -7.93 2.03
C ALA A 215 4.51 -6.55 1.59
N GLY A 216 3.64 -6.50 0.56
CA GLY A 216 3.02 -5.26 0.10
C GLY A 216 2.20 -4.57 1.20
N GLY A 217 1.44 -5.35 1.99
CA GLY A 217 0.64 -4.83 3.09
C GLY A 217 1.49 -4.20 4.20
N LEU A 218 2.63 -4.81 4.53
CA LEU A 218 3.58 -4.25 5.49
C LEU A 218 4.15 -2.90 5.01
N GLU A 219 4.53 -2.80 3.74
CA GLU A 219 5.02 -1.54 3.16
C GLU A 219 3.94 -0.46 3.14
N ILE A 220 2.70 -0.81 2.80
CA ILE A 220 1.57 0.11 2.86
C ILE A 220 1.30 0.58 4.30
N GLY A 221 1.40 -0.33 5.26
CA GLY A 221 1.28 -0.02 6.70
C GLY A 221 2.33 0.97 7.17
N LYS A 222 3.60 0.80 6.78
CA LYS A 222 4.68 1.78 7.04
C LYS A 222 4.35 3.16 6.42
N GLY A 223 3.77 3.15 5.23
CA GLY A 223 3.35 4.36 4.52
C GLY A 223 2.27 5.13 5.28
N TRP A 224 1.21 4.45 5.69
CA TRP A 224 0.15 5.04 6.52
C TRP A 224 0.67 5.52 7.88
N HIS A 225 1.58 4.76 8.51
CA HIS A 225 2.23 5.19 9.74
C HIS A 225 2.96 6.54 9.54
N ARG A 226 3.76 6.68 8.47
CA ARG A 226 4.45 7.94 8.12
C ARG A 226 3.49 9.10 7.84
N VAL A 227 2.37 8.85 7.18
CA VAL A 227 1.33 9.87 6.93
C VAL A 227 0.84 10.47 8.25
N PHE A 228 0.52 9.62 9.23
CA PHE A 228 -0.09 10.04 10.51
C PHE A 228 0.90 10.38 11.62
N GLN A 229 2.18 10.05 11.47
CA GLN A 229 3.21 10.43 12.44
C GLN A 229 3.31 11.97 12.51
N LYS A 230 3.19 12.50 13.73
CA LYS A 230 3.40 13.92 13.99
C LYS A 230 4.88 14.24 13.87
N ASP A 231 5.24 15.30 13.14
CA ASP A 231 6.62 15.78 13.03
C ASP A 231 7.13 16.26 14.40
N HIS A 232 7.68 15.36 15.22
CA HIS A 232 8.24 15.69 16.55
C HIS A 232 9.61 16.38 16.45
N SER A 233 10.29 16.22 15.33
CA SER A 233 11.69 16.63 15.13
C SER A 233 11.90 18.15 15.03
N ARG A 234 10.86 18.95 14.76
CA ARG A 234 10.99 20.40 14.56
C ARG A 234 10.89 21.24 15.84
N ASN A 235 10.41 20.68 16.95
CA ASN A 235 10.31 21.40 18.22
C ASN A 235 11.61 21.40 19.06
N LEU A 236 12.56 20.51 18.75
CA LEU A 236 13.82 20.41 19.49
C LEU A 236 14.88 21.41 19.00
N GLN A 237 14.87 21.80 17.73
CA GLN A 237 15.83 22.81 17.21
C GLN A 237 15.47 24.26 17.59
N GLY A 238 14.18 24.58 17.78
CA GLY A 238 13.75 25.95 18.10
C GLY A 238 13.97 26.40 19.54
N LYS A 239 14.16 25.47 20.50
CA LYS A 239 14.36 25.80 21.92
C LYS A 239 15.84 25.89 22.34
N GLY A 240 16.78 25.47 21.49
CA GLY A 240 18.21 25.39 21.84
C GLY A 240 19.06 26.61 21.50
N GLN A 241 18.61 27.53 20.64
CA GLN A 241 19.44 28.66 20.16
C GLN A 241 19.15 30.02 20.81
N GLY A 242 18.25 30.08 21.78
CA GLY A 242 17.74 31.36 22.31
C GLY A 242 18.47 31.98 23.51
N ASN A 243 19.32 31.27 24.26
CA ASN A 243 19.92 31.83 25.48
C ASN A 243 21.29 31.23 25.77
N GLY A 244 22.34 31.87 25.23
CA GLY A 244 23.72 31.40 25.42
C GLY A 244 24.80 32.48 25.27
N GLN A 245 24.48 33.75 25.50
CA GLN A 245 25.52 34.74 25.84
C GLN A 245 25.74 34.68 27.36
N GLY A 246 26.54 33.69 27.80
CA GLY A 246 26.87 33.50 29.20
C GLY A 246 28.23 32.84 29.33
N ASN A 247 29.26 33.65 29.58
CA ASN A 247 30.60 33.20 29.98
C ASN A 247 30.49 32.28 31.20
N GLY A 248 30.82 30.99 31.06
CA GLY A 248 30.66 30.02 32.14
C GLY A 248 31.47 28.73 31.96
N ARG A 249 32.74 28.80 32.38
CA ARG A 249 33.58 27.74 32.98
C ARG A 249 33.15 26.27 32.75
N MET A 250 33.91 25.56 31.92
CA MET A 250 33.79 24.10 31.73
C MET A 250 33.98 23.33 33.05
N LYS A 251 33.05 22.40 33.34
CA LYS A 251 33.26 21.28 34.27
C LYS A 251 33.21 19.97 33.48
N PRO A 252 34.10 19.00 33.76
CA PRO A 252 34.07 17.69 33.14
C PRO A 252 32.96 16.84 33.74
N GLY A 253 32.06 16.35 32.90
CA GLY A 253 30.93 15.48 33.27
C GLY A 253 31.06 14.11 32.62
N LEU A 254 31.05 13.09 33.48
CA LEU A 254 31.23 11.66 33.26
C LEU A 254 30.21 11.08 32.24
N ALA A 255 30.70 10.30 31.27
CA ALA A 255 29.86 9.51 30.38
C ALA A 255 29.43 8.20 31.08
N VAL A 256 28.13 7.92 31.09
CA VAL A 256 27.55 6.64 31.53
C VAL A 256 26.79 6.03 30.36
N THR A 257 27.37 4.99 29.79
CA THR A 257 26.72 4.11 28.81
C THR A 257 25.91 3.06 29.56
N ARG A 258 24.67 2.76 29.15
CA ARG A 258 23.96 1.57 29.65
C ARG A 258 23.24 0.83 28.52
N MET A 259 23.47 -0.49 28.54
CA MET A 259 23.10 -1.53 27.58
C MET A 259 21.61 -1.87 27.51
N SER A 260 21.25 -2.39 26.35
CA SER A 260 20.07 -3.18 25.94
C SER A 260 19.79 -4.42 26.82
N THR A 261 18.51 -4.84 26.87
CA THR A 261 18.12 -6.24 27.13
C THR A 261 16.83 -6.65 26.38
N GLU A 262 16.80 -7.95 26.10
CA GLU A 262 16.03 -8.79 25.17
C GLU A 262 14.57 -9.21 25.53
N LEU A 263 13.86 -9.64 24.47
CA LEU A 263 12.92 -10.79 24.29
C LEU A 263 11.54 -10.90 25.01
N GLY A 264 10.50 -11.32 24.24
CA GLY A 264 9.46 -12.22 24.78
C GLY A 264 8.03 -12.22 24.17
N GLN A 265 7.82 -13.06 23.14
CA GLN A 265 6.63 -13.91 22.80
C GLN A 265 5.21 -13.33 22.52
N GLY A 266 4.60 -13.85 21.44
CA GLY A 266 3.24 -13.57 21.00
C GLY A 266 2.36 -14.83 20.88
N TYR A 267 1.05 -14.60 20.73
CA TYR A 267 0.04 -15.60 20.36
C TYR A 267 -0.74 -15.10 19.14
N VAL A 268 -0.95 -15.96 18.15
CA VAL A 268 -1.94 -15.76 17.07
C VAL A 268 -2.81 -17.01 17.02
N GLY A 269 -4.10 -16.83 17.26
CA GLY A 269 -5.13 -17.80 16.94
C GLY A 269 -6.28 -17.06 16.26
N ILE A 270 -6.57 -17.39 15.01
CA ILE A 270 -7.84 -17.06 14.36
C ILE A 270 -8.29 -18.33 13.64
N GLY A 271 -9.31 -18.98 14.19
CA GLY A 271 -10.13 -19.94 13.45
C GLY A 271 -11.23 -19.19 12.71
N ILE A 272 -11.51 -19.59 11.48
CA ILE A 272 -12.76 -19.26 10.80
C ILE A 272 -13.39 -20.57 10.37
N GLY A 273 -14.33 -21.06 11.18
CA GLY A 273 -15.28 -22.07 10.79
C GLY A 273 -16.45 -21.40 10.07
N GLY A 274 -16.66 -21.76 8.81
CA GLY A 274 -17.89 -21.48 8.09
C GLY A 274 -18.29 -22.75 7.35
N SER A 275 -19.41 -23.35 7.75
CA SER A 275 -19.99 -24.52 7.10
C SER A 275 -20.64 -24.16 5.75
N PHE A 276 -20.65 -25.16 4.87
CA PHE A 276 -21.08 -25.24 3.46
C PHE A 276 -22.23 -24.33 2.99
#